data_AF-A0A9P0MDL0-F1
#
_entry.id   AF-A0A9P0MDL0-F1
#
_cell.length_a   1.000
_cell.length_b   1.000
_cell.length_c   1.000
_cell.angle_alpha   90.00
_cell.angle_beta   90.00
_cell.angle_gamma   90.00
#
_symmetry.space_group_name_H-M   'P 1'
#
loop_
_entity.id
_entity.type
_entity.pdbx_description
1 polymer ?
#
loop_
_entity_poly.entity_id
_entity_poly.type
_entity_poly.pdbx_seq_one_letter_code
_entity_poly.pdbx_strand_id
1 'polypeptide(L)'
;MSRRHWTSNHIIDDRHVTYRAIEASLKISKTSIQEILQGELGVSKLVSRWIRHLLTEEQKAARVNYIVSGDESWIYCYEPENKRQSAVWVFQGEEKPTKVIRSNELNEQRTVTADWYTTICLPKVIPELRKINPERRIILHQDNASSHTAQKTRQYLTEENVELLDHPPYSPDLSPNDFFTFPKIKNRLPGQRFQSPEEAVDAFKNAVLDMPANEWNKCFENWFERMQICINLHGEYFEKQ
;
A
#
# COMPACT_ATOMS: atom_id res chain seq x y z
N MET A 1 -1.61 38.93 31.97
CA MET A 1 -1.74 37.62 31.27
C MET A 1 -2.90 37.69 30.28
N SER A 2 -2.75 37.13 29.08
CA SER A 2 -3.71 37.24 27.96
C SER A 2 -4.92 36.28 28.12
N ARG A 3 -6.07 36.65 27.55
CA ARG A 3 -7.27 35.80 27.47
C ARG A 3 -6.95 34.44 26.83
N ARG A 4 -6.09 34.41 25.81
CA ARG A 4 -5.57 33.19 25.17
C ARG A 4 -4.94 32.23 26.18
N HIS A 5 -4.10 32.76 27.09
CA HIS A 5 -3.39 31.94 28.08
C HIS A 5 -4.36 31.27 29.06
N TRP A 6 -5.34 32.01 29.55
CA TRP A 6 -6.36 31.48 30.47
C TRP A 6 -7.32 30.49 29.81
N THR A 7 -7.72 30.74 28.56
CA THR A 7 -8.53 29.79 27.77
C THR A 7 -7.75 28.50 27.51
N SER A 8 -6.45 28.60 27.23
CA SER A 8 -5.58 27.42 27.06
C SER A 8 -5.47 26.61 28.35
N ASN A 9 -5.29 27.26 29.51
CA ASN A 9 -5.16 26.55 30.79
C ASN A 9 -6.41 25.73 31.12
N HIS A 10 -7.62 26.27 30.88
CA HIS A 10 -8.86 25.51 31.11
C HIS A 10 -8.94 24.22 30.29
N ILE A 11 -8.41 24.22 29.06
CA ILE A 11 -8.38 23.03 28.19
C ILE A 11 -7.31 22.04 28.65
N ILE A 12 -6.17 22.54 29.16
CA ILE A 12 -5.08 21.70 29.70
C ILE A 12 -5.53 21.02 30.98
N ASP A 13 -6.19 21.77 31.86
CA ASP A 13 -6.68 21.28 33.17
C ASP A 13 -7.86 20.32 33.01
N ASP A 14 -8.79 20.61 32.08
CA ASP A 14 -9.94 19.74 31.77
C ASP A 14 -10.23 19.72 30.27
N ARG A 15 -9.91 18.60 29.61
CA ARG A 15 -10.17 18.37 28.18
C ARG A 15 -11.67 18.30 27.84
N HIS A 16 -12.54 18.09 28.82
CA HIS A 16 -13.99 18.03 28.64
C HIS A 16 -14.70 19.36 28.87
N VAL A 17 -13.98 20.40 29.31
CA VAL A 17 -14.52 21.72 29.67
C VAL A 17 -15.50 22.24 28.61
N THR A 18 -16.62 22.78 29.08
CA THR A 18 -17.67 23.29 28.20
C THR A 18 -17.45 24.78 27.91
N TYR A 19 -17.96 25.25 26.77
CA TYR A 19 -17.96 26.68 26.45
C TYR A 19 -18.56 27.50 27.60
N ARG A 20 -19.68 27.04 28.18
CA ARG A 20 -20.34 27.72 29.30
C ARG A 20 -19.46 27.84 30.55
N ALA A 21 -18.65 26.82 30.86
CA ALA A 21 -17.73 26.87 32.00
C ALA A 21 -16.61 27.90 31.77
N ILE A 22 -16.07 27.96 30.55
CA ILE A 22 -15.07 28.98 30.17
C ILE A 22 -15.68 30.38 30.19
N GLU A 23 -16.90 30.54 29.65
CA GLU A 23 -17.64 31.81 29.67
C GLU A 23 -17.85 32.32 31.10
N ALA A 24 -18.27 31.43 32.01
CA ALA A 24 -18.50 31.78 33.41
C ALA A 24 -17.22 32.17 34.16
N SER A 25 -16.11 31.50 33.87
CA SER A 25 -14.80 31.74 34.50
C SER A 25 -14.13 33.02 34.00
N LEU A 26 -14.08 33.19 32.67
CA LEU A 26 -13.32 34.27 32.03
C LEU A 26 -14.17 35.49 31.68
N LYS A 27 -15.50 35.41 31.83
CA LYS A 27 -16.47 36.46 31.49
C LYS A 27 -16.29 37.01 30.07
N ILE A 28 -16.01 36.12 29.13
CA ILE A 28 -15.89 36.41 27.70
C ILE A 28 -17.00 35.68 26.93
N SER A 29 -17.39 36.20 25.77
CA SER A 29 -18.46 35.60 24.97
C SER A 29 -18.02 34.28 24.35
N LYS A 30 -18.98 33.38 24.12
CA LYS A 30 -18.79 32.15 23.33
C LYS A 30 -18.07 32.40 22.01
N THR A 31 -18.42 33.48 21.30
CA THR A 31 -17.81 33.83 20.01
C THR A 31 -16.32 34.09 20.15
N SER A 32 -15.90 34.89 21.15
CA SER A 32 -14.48 35.12 21.41
C SER A 32 -13.75 33.87 21.88
N ILE A 33 -14.41 32.99 22.65
CA ILE A 33 -13.82 31.68 23.01
C ILE A 33 -13.61 30.84 21.74
N GLN A 34 -14.57 30.84 20.83
CA GLN A 34 -14.50 30.07 19.60
C GLN A 34 -13.41 30.60 18.66
N GLU A 35 -13.26 31.92 18.52
CA GLU A 35 -12.15 32.55 17.80
C GLU A 35 -10.79 32.18 18.41
N ILE A 36 -10.65 32.21 19.74
CA ILE A 36 -9.42 31.83 20.42
C ILE A 36 -9.12 30.33 20.21
N LEU A 37 -10.12 29.46 20.40
CA LEU A 37 -9.93 28.02 20.29
C LEU A 37 -9.63 27.59 18.84
N GLN A 38 -10.41 28.06 17.87
CA GLN A 38 -10.31 27.63 16.47
C GLN A 38 -9.31 28.47 15.66
N GLY A 39 -9.31 29.80 15.84
CA GLY A 39 -8.49 30.72 15.06
C GLY A 39 -7.07 30.94 15.62
N GLU A 40 -6.91 30.97 16.94
CA GLU A 40 -5.60 31.23 17.55
C GLU A 40 -4.86 29.98 18.05
N LEU A 41 -5.60 29.02 18.61
CA LEU A 41 -5.05 27.80 19.23
C LEU A 41 -5.16 26.57 18.32
N GLY A 42 -5.99 26.61 17.26
CA GLY A 42 -6.18 25.50 16.33
C GLY A 42 -6.76 24.23 16.95
N VAL A 43 -7.45 24.32 18.08
CA VAL A 43 -8.00 23.16 18.79
C VAL A 43 -9.43 22.84 18.34
N SER A 44 -9.69 21.56 18.14
CA SER A 44 -10.98 21.02 17.69
C SER A 44 -11.57 20.10 18.76
N LYS A 45 -12.88 20.25 19.07
CA LYS A 45 -13.57 19.36 20.02
C LYS A 45 -14.11 18.14 19.28
N LEU A 46 -13.49 16.98 19.49
CA LEU A 46 -13.88 15.71 18.88
C LEU A 46 -14.78 14.90 19.82
N VAL A 47 -15.65 14.08 19.24
CA VAL A 47 -16.48 13.12 20.00
C VAL A 47 -15.80 11.76 19.96
N SER A 48 -15.67 11.11 21.12
CA SER A 48 -15.15 9.75 21.21
C SER A 48 -16.07 8.77 20.46
N ARG A 49 -15.49 7.87 19.66
CA ARG A 49 -16.22 6.76 19.05
C ARG A 49 -16.19 5.55 19.97
N TRP A 50 -17.34 4.90 20.16
CA TRP A 50 -17.41 3.65 20.89
C TRP A 50 -16.80 2.53 20.06
N ILE A 51 -15.75 1.90 20.59
CA ILE A 51 -15.14 0.70 20.02
C ILE A 51 -15.43 -0.45 20.98
N ARG A 52 -15.88 -1.59 20.45
CA ARG A 52 -16.29 -2.75 21.26
C ARG A 52 -15.14 -3.37 22.06
N HIS A 53 -13.89 -3.25 21.59
CA HIS A 53 -12.70 -3.80 22.24
C HIS A 53 -11.42 -3.07 21.80
N LEU A 54 -10.47 -2.90 22.71
CA LEU A 54 -9.09 -2.50 22.39
C LEU A 54 -8.30 -3.77 22.10
N LEU A 55 -7.81 -3.90 20.87
CA LEU A 55 -7.08 -5.09 20.45
C LEU A 55 -5.66 -5.10 21.00
N THR A 56 -5.18 -6.26 21.45
CA THR A 56 -3.75 -6.48 21.72
C THR A 56 -2.96 -6.53 20.40
N GLU A 57 -1.63 -6.37 20.46
CA GLU A 57 -0.78 -6.47 19.26
C GLU A 57 -0.90 -7.84 18.58
N GLU A 58 -1.04 -8.92 19.36
CA GLU A 58 -1.26 -10.27 18.82
C GLU A 58 -2.61 -10.38 18.10
N GLN A 59 -3.66 -9.75 18.64
CA GLN A 59 -4.97 -9.73 18.00
C GLN A 59 -4.95 -8.87 16.72
N LYS A 60 -4.20 -7.77 16.71
CA LYS A 60 -3.97 -6.97 15.48
C LYS A 60 -3.24 -7.79 14.44
N ALA A 61 -2.14 -8.45 14.81
CA ALA A 61 -1.37 -9.32 13.92
C ALA A 61 -2.23 -10.48 13.38
N ALA A 62 -3.03 -11.12 14.25
CA ALA A 62 -3.95 -12.18 13.85
C ALA A 62 -4.94 -11.72 12.79
N ARG A 63 -5.41 -10.46 12.81
CA ARG A 63 -6.32 -9.92 11.80
C ARG A 63 -5.67 -9.71 10.43
N VAL A 64 -4.35 -9.53 10.37
CA VAL A 64 -3.60 -9.30 9.12
C VAL A 64 -3.08 -10.61 8.53
N ASN A 65 -2.89 -11.64 9.36
CA ASN A 65 -2.42 -12.98 8.95
C ASN A 65 -3.33 -13.72 7.93
N TYR A 66 -4.47 -13.14 7.55
CA TYR A 66 -5.42 -13.69 6.58
C TYR A 66 -5.31 -13.04 5.19
N ILE A 67 -4.56 -11.93 5.07
CA ILE A 67 -4.51 -11.16 3.82
C ILE A 67 -3.36 -11.67 2.96
N VAL A 68 -3.68 -12.00 1.71
CA VAL A 68 -2.72 -12.35 0.65
C VAL A 68 -2.89 -11.34 -0.46
N SER A 69 -1.80 -10.76 -0.96
CA SER A 69 -1.82 -9.90 -2.14
C SER A 69 -1.15 -10.60 -3.31
N GLY A 70 -1.78 -10.58 -4.48
CA GLY A 70 -1.25 -11.14 -5.72
C GLY A 70 -1.46 -10.16 -6.88
N ASP A 71 -0.51 -10.13 -7.80
CA ASP A 71 -0.55 -9.29 -9.01
C ASP A 71 0.46 -9.80 -10.05
N GLU A 72 0.30 -9.42 -11.30
CA GLU A 72 1.15 -9.81 -12.41
C GLU A 72 2.11 -8.71 -12.84
N SER A 73 3.39 -9.06 -13.00
CA SER A 73 4.38 -8.17 -13.60
C SER A 73 5.08 -8.84 -14.77
N TRP A 74 5.33 -8.06 -15.82
CA TRP A 74 6.26 -8.44 -16.87
C TRP A 74 7.68 -8.57 -16.32
N ILE A 75 8.35 -9.67 -16.68
CA ILE A 75 9.77 -9.91 -16.45
C ILE A 75 10.43 -9.90 -17.83
N TYR A 76 11.49 -9.10 -17.97
CA TYR A 76 12.20 -8.95 -19.23
C TYR A 76 13.50 -9.76 -19.20
N CYS A 77 13.90 -10.32 -20.35
CA CYS A 77 15.23 -10.93 -20.52
C CYS A 77 16.37 -9.91 -20.38
N TYR A 78 16.04 -8.61 -20.39
CA TYR A 78 16.96 -7.53 -20.07
C TYR A 78 16.30 -6.57 -19.10
N GLU A 79 16.81 -6.49 -17.86
CA GLU A 79 16.40 -5.48 -16.90
C GLU A 79 17.35 -4.28 -17.03
N PRO A 80 16.88 -3.12 -17.54
CA PRO A 80 17.74 -1.98 -17.78
C PRO A 80 18.38 -1.50 -16.47
N GLU A 81 19.65 -1.11 -16.55
CA GLU A 81 20.33 -0.46 -15.42
C GLU A 81 19.52 0.74 -14.92
N ASN A 82 19.42 0.87 -13.60
CA ASN A 82 18.73 2.01 -13.02
C ASN A 82 19.53 3.31 -13.25
N LYS A 83 18.88 4.47 -13.10
CA LYS A 83 19.48 5.80 -13.35
C LYS A 83 20.81 6.04 -12.62
N ARG A 84 20.98 5.46 -11.43
CA ARG A 84 22.20 5.62 -10.64
C ARG A 84 23.34 4.75 -11.18
N GLN A 85 23.03 3.52 -11.58
CA GLN A 85 24.02 2.61 -12.18
C GLN A 85 24.45 3.04 -13.58
N SER A 86 23.54 3.67 -14.33
CA SER A 86 23.85 4.20 -15.65
C SER A 86 24.53 5.58 -15.62
N ALA A 87 24.80 6.13 -14.43
CA ALA A 87 25.42 7.44 -14.29
C ALA A 87 26.89 7.38 -14.72
N VAL A 88 27.23 8.20 -15.72
CA VAL A 88 28.59 8.35 -16.23
C VAL A 88 28.99 9.82 -16.20
N TRP A 89 30.26 10.08 -15.91
CA TRP A 89 30.84 11.41 -16.03
C TRP A 89 31.10 11.70 -17.52
N VAL A 90 30.67 12.87 -17.98
CA VAL A 90 30.88 13.37 -19.36
C VAL A 90 31.58 14.71 -19.32
N PHE A 91 32.50 14.94 -20.26
CA PHE A 91 33.23 16.21 -20.36
C PHE A 91 32.36 17.33 -20.96
N GLN A 92 32.75 18.57 -20.72
CA GLN A 92 32.01 19.75 -21.21
C GLN A 92 32.00 19.79 -22.74
N GLY A 93 30.84 19.61 -23.35
CA GLY A 93 30.64 19.61 -24.81
C GLY A 93 30.43 18.22 -25.42
N GLU A 94 30.57 17.14 -24.64
CA GLU A 94 30.23 15.79 -25.09
C GLU A 94 28.72 15.54 -25.07
N GLU A 95 28.24 14.78 -26.05
CA GLU A 95 26.84 14.37 -26.09
C GLU A 95 26.53 13.40 -24.94
N LYS A 96 25.33 13.55 -24.38
CA LYS A 96 24.87 12.65 -23.31
C LYS A 96 24.69 11.24 -23.88
N PRO A 97 25.18 10.20 -23.19
CA PRO A 97 24.99 8.83 -23.63
C PRO A 97 23.49 8.51 -23.67
N THR A 98 23.02 8.08 -24.84
CA THR A 98 21.62 7.76 -25.09
C THR A 98 21.43 6.24 -25.03
N LYS A 99 20.57 5.76 -24.13
CA LYS A 99 20.18 4.34 -24.08
C LYS A 99 18.92 4.13 -24.89
N VAL A 100 18.99 3.22 -25.88
CA VAL A 100 17.81 2.76 -26.62
C VAL A 100 17.30 1.49 -25.93
N ILE A 101 16.11 1.56 -25.34
CA ILE A 101 15.40 0.37 -24.86
C ILE A 101 14.84 -0.33 -26.09
N ARG A 102 15.48 -1.41 -26.53
CA ARG A 102 14.90 -2.31 -27.53
C ARG A 102 14.06 -3.34 -26.80
N SER A 103 12.75 -3.12 -26.74
CA SER A 103 11.81 -4.19 -26.42
C SER A 103 11.74 -5.11 -27.64
N ASN A 104 12.51 -6.19 -27.64
CA ASN A 104 12.26 -7.26 -28.60
C ASN A 104 10.94 -7.90 -28.17
N GLU A 105 9.92 -7.84 -29.03
CA GLU A 105 8.69 -8.61 -28.85
C GLU A 105 9.07 -10.08 -28.85
N LEU A 106 9.00 -10.72 -27.68
CA LEU A 106 9.11 -12.17 -27.59
C LEU A 106 7.83 -12.76 -28.19
N ASN A 107 7.97 -13.69 -29.15
CA ASN A 107 6.86 -14.37 -29.81
C ASN A 107 5.96 -15.20 -28.85
N GLU A 108 6.35 -15.30 -27.56
CA GLU A 108 5.67 -16.09 -26.52
C GLU A 108 4.94 -15.23 -25.48
N GLN A 109 4.70 -13.94 -25.75
CA GLN A 109 3.88 -13.10 -24.87
C GLN A 109 2.47 -13.69 -24.70
N ARG A 110 2.20 -14.25 -23.53
CA ARG A 110 0.87 -14.72 -23.14
C ARG A 110 0.27 -13.73 -22.16
N THR A 111 -0.87 -13.14 -22.54
CA THR A 111 -1.65 -12.30 -21.63
C THR A 111 -2.37 -13.17 -20.61
N VAL A 112 -2.45 -12.73 -19.36
CA VAL A 112 -3.27 -13.37 -18.34
C VAL A 112 -4.73 -13.16 -18.68
N THR A 113 -5.34 -14.18 -19.25
CA THR A 113 -6.79 -14.22 -19.48
C THR A 113 -7.47 -14.76 -18.24
N ALA A 114 -8.76 -14.46 -18.08
CA ALA A 114 -9.54 -15.07 -17.02
C ALA A 114 -9.51 -16.61 -17.10
N ASP A 115 -9.41 -17.22 -18.30
CA ASP A 115 -9.36 -18.70 -18.43
C ASP A 115 -8.07 -19.23 -17.85
N TRP A 116 -6.95 -18.65 -18.25
CA TRP A 116 -5.65 -19.06 -17.73
C TRP A 116 -5.58 -18.86 -16.21
N TYR A 117 -6.13 -17.74 -15.73
CA TYR A 117 -6.16 -17.42 -14.30
C TYR A 117 -6.91 -18.48 -13.48
N THR A 118 -8.11 -18.88 -13.91
CA THR A 118 -8.93 -19.86 -13.18
C THR A 118 -8.54 -21.32 -13.41
N THR A 119 -7.89 -21.64 -14.52
CA THR A 119 -7.54 -23.05 -14.86
C THR A 119 -6.09 -23.42 -14.55
N ILE A 120 -5.19 -22.45 -14.50
CA ILE A 120 -3.76 -22.68 -14.30
C ILE A 120 -3.22 -21.96 -13.08
N CYS A 121 -3.51 -20.66 -12.90
CA CYS A 121 -2.91 -19.85 -11.84
C CYS A 121 -3.49 -20.20 -10.47
N LEU A 122 -4.77 -19.91 -10.25
CA LEU A 122 -5.42 -20.09 -8.95
C LEU A 122 -5.38 -21.55 -8.46
N PRO A 123 -5.60 -22.59 -9.31
CA PRO A 123 -5.49 -23.98 -8.88
C PRO A 123 -4.10 -24.40 -8.41
N LYS A 124 -3.05 -23.66 -8.78
CA LYS A 124 -1.69 -23.88 -8.26
C LYS A 124 -1.43 -23.09 -6.98
N VAL A 125 -1.94 -21.86 -6.89
CA VAL A 125 -1.65 -20.95 -5.79
C VAL A 125 -2.49 -21.26 -4.54
N ILE A 126 -3.80 -21.44 -4.70
CA ILE A 126 -4.72 -21.62 -3.56
C ILE A 126 -4.35 -22.83 -2.67
N PRO A 127 -4.03 -24.02 -3.22
CA PRO A 127 -3.62 -25.14 -2.38
C PRO A 127 -2.35 -24.88 -1.55
N GLU A 128 -1.37 -24.16 -2.11
CA GLU A 128 -0.14 -23.81 -1.38
C GLU A 128 -0.44 -22.83 -0.23
N LEU A 129 -1.34 -21.85 -0.47
CA LEU A 129 -1.81 -20.95 0.59
C LEU A 129 -2.53 -21.72 1.70
N ARG A 130 -3.34 -22.73 1.35
CA ARG A 130 -4.05 -23.59 2.31
C ARG A 130 -3.10 -24.48 3.13
N LYS A 131 -1.94 -24.89 2.59
CA LYS A 131 -0.93 -25.59 3.40
C LYS A 131 -0.36 -24.72 4.51
N ILE A 132 -0.18 -23.43 4.24
CA ILE A 132 0.31 -22.45 5.20
C ILE A 132 -0.80 -22.07 6.20
N ASN A 133 -2.04 -21.97 5.73
CA ASN A 133 -3.20 -21.49 6.47
C ASN A 133 -4.41 -22.46 6.35
N PRO A 134 -4.33 -23.68 6.91
CA PRO A 134 -5.33 -24.74 6.67
C PRO A 134 -6.71 -24.42 7.25
N GLU A 135 -6.76 -23.87 8.46
CA GLU A 135 -8.00 -23.58 9.20
C GLU A 135 -8.45 -22.12 9.09
N ARG A 136 -7.78 -21.33 8.26
CA ARG A 136 -7.90 -19.87 8.26
C ARG A 136 -8.58 -19.35 6.99
N ARG A 137 -9.36 -18.30 7.19
CA ARG A 137 -9.96 -17.48 6.12
C ARG A 137 -8.83 -16.92 5.24
N ILE A 138 -9.03 -16.92 3.92
CA ILE A 138 -8.13 -16.28 2.96
C ILE A 138 -8.84 -15.05 2.41
N ILE A 139 -8.20 -13.89 2.58
CA ILE A 139 -8.63 -12.61 2.01
C ILE A 139 -7.62 -12.26 0.91
N LEU A 140 -8.02 -12.36 -0.35
CA LEU A 140 -7.20 -12.05 -1.50
C LEU A 140 -7.37 -10.60 -1.91
N HIS A 141 -6.26 -9.87 -1.98
CA HIS A 141 -6.15 -8.56 -2.62
C HIS A 141 -5.53 -8.73 -4.01
N GLN A 142 -6.19 -8.15 -5.01
CA GLN A 142 -5.75 -8.09 -6.41
C GLN A 142 -6.32 -6.81 -7.04
N ASP A 143 -5.73 -6.38 -8.14
CA ASP A 143 -6.21 -5.20 -8.87
C ASP A 143 -7.54 -5.49 -9.60
N ASN A 144 -8.05 -4.48 -10.30
CA ASN A 144 -9.31 -4.58 -11.04
C ASN A 144 -9.13 -5.02 -12.50
N ALA A 145 -8.07 -5.76 -12.83
CA ALA A 145 -7.87 -6.29 -14.18
C ALA A 145 -9.10 -7.10 -14.66
N SER A 146 -9.30 -7.13 -15.99
CA SER A 146 -10.44 -7.82 -16.60
C SER A 146 -10.45 -9.33 -16.29
N SER A 147 -9.27 -9.94 -16.15
CA SER A 147 -9.08 -11.32 -15.68
C SER A 147 -9.59 -11.53 -14.26
N HIS A 148 -9.33 -10.59 -13.36
CA HIS A 148 -9.66 -10.65 -11.93
C HIS A 148 -11.13 -10.37 -11.65
N THR A 149 -11.73 -9.48 -12.43
CA THR A 149 -13.14 -9.07 -12.27
C THR A 149 -14.12 -9.95 -13.07
N ALA A 150 -13.63 -10.84 -13.93
CA ALA A 150 -14.46 -11.76 -14.70
C ALA A 150 -15.35 -12.64 -13.81
N GLN A 151 -16.57 -12.92 -14.29
CA GLN A 151 -17.56 -13.70 -13.54
C GLN A 151 -17.01 -15.07 -13.11
N LYS A 152 -16.32 -15.78 -14.00
CA LYS A 152 -15.76 -17.10 -13.68
C LYS A 152 -14.63 -17.04 -12.64
N THR A 153 -13.87 -15.95 -12.60
CA THR A 153 -12.85 -15.75 -11.58
C THR A 153 -13.49 -15.56 -10.21
N ARG A 154 -14.52 -14.71 -10.13
CA ARG A 154 -15.29 -14.52 -8.89
C ARG A 154 -15.99 -15.80 -8.44
N GLN A 155 -16.54 -16.57 -9.38
CA GLN A 155 -17.16 -17.86 -9.10
C GLN A 155 -16.14 -18.85 -8.52
N TYR A 156 -14.98 -19.02 -9.18
CA TYR A 156 -13.92 -19.90 -8.70
C TYR A 156 -13.46 -19.54 -7.29
N LEU A 157 -13.21 -18.25 -7.02
CA LEU A 157 -12.79 -17.78 -5.68
C LEU A 157 -13.87 -18.05 -4.62
N THR A 158 -15.14 -17.90 -4.97
CA THR A 158 -16.26 -18.21 -4.07
C THR A 158 -16.32 -19.70 -3.75
N GLU A 159 -16.16 -20.57 -4.76
CA GLU A 159 -16.13 -22.03 -4.61
C GLU A 159 -14.95 -22.48 -3.73
N GLU A 160 -13.80 -21.81 -3.85
CA GLU A 160 -12.60 -22.05 -3.02
C GLU A 160 -12.65 -21.38 -1.64
N ASN A 161 -13.77 -20.73 -1.28
CA ASN A 161 -13.94 -20.00 -0.02
C ASN A 161 -12.81 -18.96 0.24
N VAL A 162 -12.51 -18.19 -0.81
CA VAL A 162 -11.57 -17.07 -0.81
C VAL A 162 -12.38 -15.79 -0.97
N GLU A 163 -12.25 -14.86 -0.03
CA GLU A 163 -12.91 -13.57 -0.16
C GLU A 163 -11.99 -12.56 -0.81
N LEU A 164 -12.58 -11.64 -1.56
CA LEU A 164 -11.87 -10.54 -2.18
C LEU A 164 -11.86 -9.33 -1.25
N LEU A 165 -10.68 -8.72 -1.12
CA LEU A 165 -10.53 -7.39 -0.57
C LEU A 165 -10.81 -6.37 -1.68
N ASP A 166 -11.73 -5.44 -1.42
CA ASP A 166 -12.04 -4.38 -2.37
C ASP A 166 -10.80 -3.52 -2.67
N HIS A 167 -10.56 -3.26 -3.95
CA HIS A 167 -9.48 -2.39 -4.42
C HIS A 167 -10.07 -1.25 -5.26
N PRO A 168 -9.73 0.03 -4.97
CA PRO A 168 -10.18 1.15 -5.78
C PRO A 168 -9.55 1.14 -7.19
N PRO A 169 -10.28 1.58 -8.24
CA PRO A 169 -9.69 1.71 -9.57
C PRO A 169 -8.52 2.69 -9.60
N TYR A 170 -7.49 2.39 -10.40
CA TYR A 170 -6.32 3.26 -10.62
C TYR A 170 -5.54 3.61 -9.35
N SER A 171 -5.41 2.68 -8.40
CA SER A 171 -4.73 2.92 -7.12
C SER A 171 -3.49 2.06 -6.90
N PRO A 172 -2.48 2.12 -7.80
CA PRO A 172 -1.23 1.37 -7.61
C PRO A 172 -0.47 1.79 -6.34
N ASP A 173 -0.65 3.03 -5.87
CA ASP A 173 -0.12 3.54 -4.60
C ASP A 173 -0.71 2.86 -3.36
N LEU A 174 -1.82 2.12 -3.55
CA LEU A 174 -2.48 1.28 -2.56
C LEU A 174 -2.36 -0.22 -2.86
N SER A 175 -1.56 -0.62 -3.84
CA SER A 175 -1.30 -2.03 -4.18
C SER A 175 0.07 -2.46 -3.67
N PRO A 176 0.19 -3.42 -2.72
CA PRO A 176 1.47 -3.89 -2.20
C PRO A 176 2.43 -4.36 -3.29
N ASN A 177 1.89 -4.93 -4.36
CA ASN A 177 2.71 -5.42 -5.45
C ASN A 177 3.34 -4.27 -6.25
N ASP A 178 2.57 -3.22 -6.54
CA ASP A 178 3.02 -2.06 -7.30
C ASP A 178 3.98 -1.16 -6.51
N PHE A 179 3.63 -0.79 -5.27
CA PHE A 179 4.46 0.17 -4.52
C PHE A 179 5.65 -0.51 -3.82
N PHE A 180 5.62 -1.83 -3.61
CA PHE A 180 6.65 -2.54 -2.86
C PHE A 180 7.23 -3.75 -3.60
N THR A 181 6.46 -4.82 -3.86
CA THR A 181 7.02 -6.11 -4.32
C THR A 181 7.81 -5.94 -5.61
N PHE A 182 7.20 -5.40 -6.67
CA PHE A 182 7.86 -5.28 -7.96
C PHE A 182 9.05 -4.32 -7.91
N PRO A 183 8.95 -3.09 -7.38
CA PRO A 183 10.10 -2.21 -7.25
C PRO A 183 11.23 -2.85 -6.43
N LYS A 184 10.92 -3.49 -5.30
CA LYS A 184 11.93 -4.05 -4.39
C LYS A 184 12.69 -5.21 -5.03
N ILE A 185 11.99 -6.08 -5.76
CA ILE A 185 12.60 -7.21 -6.47
C ILE A 185 13.38 -6.73 -7.70
N LYS A 186 12.78 -5.89 -8.55
CA LYS A 186 13.44 -5.39 -9.77
C LYS A 186 14.69 -4.56 -9.47
N ASN A 187 14.71 -3.83 -8.34
CA ASN A 187 15.90 -3.10 -7.89
C ASN A 187 17.08 -4.01 -7.51
N ARG A 188 16.89 -5.33 -7.37
CA ARG A 188 17.97 -6.31 -7.15
C ARG A 188 18.51 -6.93 -8.44
N LEU A 189 17.78 -6.80 -9.55
CA LEU A 189 18.12 -7.39 -10.84
C LEU A 189 18.72 -6.42 -11.90
N PRO A 190 19.05 -5.14 -11.61
CA PRO A 190 19.35 -4.21 -12.68
C PRO A 190 20.74 -4.48 -13.30
N GLY A 191 20.82 -4.33 -14.62
CA GLY A 191 22.05 -4.59 -15.39
C GLY A 191 22.25 -6.06 -15.77
N GLN A 192 21.36 -6.96 -15.34
CA GLN A 192 21.41 -8.36 -15.73
C GLN A 192 20.86 -8.56 -17.15
N ARG A 193 21.50 -9.48 -17.89
CA ARG A 193 21.06 -9.95 -19.20
C ARG A 193 20.89 -11.46 -19.11
N PHE A 194 19.66 -11.90 -19.33
CA PHE A 194 19.30 -13.31 -19.33
C PHE A 194 19.32 -13.84 -20.76
N GLN A 195 19.84 -15.04 -20.93
CA GLN A 195 19.90 -15.74 -22.22
C GLN A 195 18.55 -16.37 -22.58
N SER A 196 17.66 -16.59 -21.61
CA SER A 196 16.31 -17.10 -21.85
C SER A 196 15.27 -16.56 -20.87
N PRO A 197 13.96 -16.68 -21.19
CA PRO A 197 12.87 -16.36 -20.26
C PRO A 197 12.93 -17.17 -18.95
N GLU A 198 13.33 -18.43 -19.01
CA GLU A 198 13.45 -19.31 -17.84
C GLU A 198 14.52 -18.79 -16.87
N GLU A 199 15.66 -18.36 -17.40
CA GLU A 199 16.73 -17.77 -16.60
C GLU A 199 16.26 -16.48 -15.91
N ALA A 200 15.51 -15.63 -16.63
CA ALA A 200 14.93 -14.41 -16.05
C ALA A 200 13.91 -14.73 -14.94
N VAL A 201 13.07 -15.75 -15.13
CA VAL A 201 12.11 -16.22 -14.13
C VAL A 201 12.83 -16.77 -12.89
N ASP A 202 13.89 -17.54 -13.07
CA ASP A 202 14.64 -18.11 -11.96
C ASP A 202 15.42 -17.04 -11.18
N ALA A 203 16.00 -16.05 -11.86
CA ALA A 203 16.59 -14.90 -11.21
C ALA A 203 15.55 -14.11 -10.37
N PHE A 204 14.34 -13.91 -10.91
CA PHE A 204 13.26 -13.27 -10.19
C PHE A 204 12.82 -14.08 -8.95
N LYS A 205 12.64 -15.39 -9.09
CA LYS A 205 12.32 -16.29 -7.96
C LYS A 205 13.39 -16.23 -6.87
N ASN A 206 14.67 -16.30 -7.23
CA ASN A 206 15.76 -16.23 -6.27
C ASN A 206 15.75 -14.88 -5.54
N ALA A 207 15.52 -13.76 -6.25
CA ALA A 207 15.42 -12.45 -5.62
C ALA A 207 14.24 -12.34 -4.63
N VAL A 208 13.12 -13.05 -4.87
CA VAL A 208 11.99 -13.16 -3.95
C VAL A 208 12.35 -14.00 -2.73
N LEU A 209 12.98 -15.16 -2.93
CA LEU A 209 13.39 -16.07 -1.83
C LEU A 209 14.48 -15.45 -0.95
N ASP A 210 15.37 -14.64 -1.52
CA ASP A 210 16.41 -13.89 -0.81
C ASP A 210 15.87 -12.65 -0.09
N MET A 211 14.57 -12.39 -0.14
CA MET A 211 13.97 -11.26 0.57
C MET A 211 13.81 -11.60 2.06
N PRO A 212 14.41 -10.82 2.97
CA PRO A 212 14.24 -11.04 4.40
C PRO A 212 12.77 -10.95 4.84
N ALA A 213 12.36 -11.84 5.75
CA ALA A 213 10.98 -11.89 6.27
C ALA A 213 10.47 -10.55 6.82
N ASN A 214 11.34 -9.77 7.45
CA ASN A 214 10.99 -8.46 8.01
C ASN A 214 10.65 -7.41 6.94
N GLU A 215 11.15 -7.54 5.72
CA GLU A 215 10.80 -6.63 4.62
C GLU A 215 9.35 -6.86 4.17
N TRP A 216 8.88 -8.11 4.17
CA TRP A 216 7.46 -8.42 3.90
C TRP A 216 6.53 -7.86 4.98
N ASN A 217 6.91 -7.94 6.26
CA ASN A 217 6.13 -7.34 7.34
C ASN A 217 6.02 -5.81 7.19
N LYS A 218 7.14 -5.14 6.88
CA LYS A 218 7.15 -3.69 6.60
C LYS A 218 6.27 -3.32 5.42
N CYS A 219 6.16 -4.18 4.40
CA CYS A 219 5.25 -3.94 3.28
C CYS A 219 3.80 -3.78 3.76
N PHE A 220 3.32 -4.71 4.61
CA PHE A 220 1.97 -4.64 5.16
C PHE A 220 1.78 -3.45 6.11
N GLU A 221 2.77 -3.12 6.95
CA GLU A 221 2.72 -1.92 7.79
C GLU A 221 2.58 -0.64 6.94
N ASN A 222 3.45 -0.49 5.94
CA ASN A 222 3.41 0.63 4.98
C ASN A 222 2.08 0.66 4.21
N TRP A 223 1.49 -0.50 3.92
CA TRP A 223 0.21 -0.56 3.22
C TRP A 223 -0.91 0.11 4.04
N PHE A 224 -0.97 -0.15 5.34
CA PHE A 224 -1.94 0.50 6.22
C PHE A 224 -1.67 2.01 6.37
N GLU A 225 -0.41 2.41 6.47
CA GLU A 225 -0.05 3.84 6.51
C GLU A 225 -0.49 4.55 5.22
N ARG A 226 -0.27 3.94 4.06
CA ARG A 226 -0.71 4.45 2.76
C ARG A 226 -2.23 4.59 2.67
N MET A 227 -2.99 3.59 3.14
CA MET A 227 -4.45 3.71 3.23
C MET A 227 -4.86 4.88 4.12
N GLN A 228 -4.19 5.08 5.26
CA GLN A 228 -4.47 6.19 6.16
C GLN A 228 -4.15 7.55 5.53
N ILE A 229 -3.05 7.66 4.79
CA ILE A 229 -2.69 8.86 4.03
C ILE A 229 -3.75 9.16 2.97
N CYS A 230 -4.17 8.17 2.19
CA CYS A 230 -5.24 8.31 1.20
C CYS A 230 -6.54 8.84 1.84
N ILE A 231 -6.94 8.29 3.00
CA ILE A 231 -8.11 8.79 3.75
C ILE A 231 -7.93 10.25 4.18
N ASN A 232 -6.75 10.59 4.72
CA ASN A 232 -6.46 11.95 5.20
C ASN A 232 -6.41 12.97 4.07
N LEU A 233 -6.02 12.54 2.87
CA LEU A 233 -5.97 13.35 1.65
C LEU A 233 -7.25 13.23 0.81
N HIS A 234 -8.33 12.68 1.37
CA HIS A 234 -9.63 12.57 0.71
C HIS A 234 -9.59 11.83 -0.65
N GLY A 235 -8.70 10.86 -0.81
CA GLY A 235 -8.55 10.06 -2.03
C GLY A 235 -7.53 10.59 -3.05
N GLU A 236 -6.84 11.70 -2.76
CA GLU A 236 -5.79 12.23 -3.63
C GLU A 236 -4.50 11.39 -3.57
N TYR A 237 -3.78 11.36 -4.69
CA TYR A 237 -2.46 10.72 -4.77
C TYR A 237 -1.42 11.44 -3.91
N PHE A 238 -0.51 10.67 -3.30
CA PHE A 238 0.50 11.19 -2.36
C PHE A 238 1.95 10.84 -2.70
N GLU A 239 2.22 9.98 -3.68
CA GLU A 239 3.60 9.64 -4.06
C GLU A 239 4.35 10.75 -4.83
N LYS A 240 3.65 11.82 -5.23
CA LYS A 240 4.19 12.92 -6.05
C LYS A 240 4.20 14.29 -5.35
N GLN A 241 3.99 14.34 -4.03
CA GLN A 241 4.07 15.58 -3.26
C GLN A 241 5.50 15.89 -2.81
#